data_AF-A0AAW4BKG1-F1
#
_entry.id   AF-A0AAW4BKG1-F1
#
_cell.length_a   1.000
_cell.length_b   1.000
_cell.length_c   1.000
_cell.angle_alpha   90.00
_cell.angle_beta   90.00
_cell.angle_gamma   90.00
#
_symmetry.space_group_name_H-M   'P 1'
#
loop_
_entity.id
_entity.type
_entity.pdbx_description
1 polymer ?
#
loop_
_entity_poly.entity_id
_entity_poly.type
_entity_poly.pdbx_seq_one_letter_code
_entity_poly.pdbx_strand_id
1 'polypeptide(L)'
;MIITNNRVLALSSIAVLLAGCSPSSDLTVSGSVSDYKGSASITQGLAKTVEENLFECANGRSRVAGIGEIADASGKVWTVPAQNHFTTAPKAVDLYEECANITPESIADVDEDSVP
;
A
#
# COMPACT_ATOMS: atom_id res chain seq x y z
N MET A 1 -18.01 75.14 -48.08
CA MET A 1 -16.88 75.42 -47.18
C MET A 1 -17.37 75.11 -45.77
N ILE A 2 -16.92 74.12 -45.00
CA ILE A 2 -15.79 73.19 -45.02
C ILE A 2 -16.29 71.87 -44.40
N ILE A 3 -15.83 70.74 -44.93
CA ILE A 3 -16.05 69.39 -44.41
C ILE A 3 -15.22 69.22 -43.13
N THR A 4 -15.76 68.54 -42.11
CA THR A 4 -14.91 67.73 -41.23
C THR A 4 -15.65 66.52 -40.63
N ASN A 5 -14.89 65.43 -40.64
CA ASN A 5 -15.14 64.03 -40.34
C ASN A 5 -15.32 63.77 -38.83
N ASN A 6 -16.01 62.69 -38.43
CA ASN A 6 -15.59 61.80 -37.33
C ASN A 6 -16.56 60.61 -37.16
N ARG A 7 -16.12 59.38 -37.45
CA ARG A 7 -15.44 58.40 -36.57
C ARG A 7 -16.39 57.58 -35.68
N VAL A 8 -16.70 56.39 -36.19
CA VAL A 8 -16.78 55.05 -35.58
C VAL A 8 -17.28 54.98 -34.13
N LEU A 9 -18.52 54.53 -33.97
CA LEU A 9 -19.09 53.99 -32.73
C LEU A 9 -19.44 52.52 -32.96
N ALA A 10 -18.68 51.62 -32.34
CA ALA A 10 -19.14 50.27 -32.01
C ALA A 10 -18.36 49.82 -30.77
N LEU A 11 -18.83 50.31 -29.61
CA LEU A 11 -18.40 49.90 -28.28
C LEU A 11 -19.24 48.72 -27.81
N SER A 12 -18.59 47.88 -27.00
CA SER A 12 -19.19 47.00 -25.98
C SER A 12 -19.53 45.57 -26.39
N SER A 13 -18.54 44.68 -26.29
CA SER A 13 -18.71 43.27 -25.92
C SER A 13 -17.38 42.64 -25.47
N ILE A 14 -16.68 43.25 -24.51
CA ILE A 14 -15.48 42.65 -23.87
C ILE A 14 -15.53 42.97 -22.38
N ALA A 15 -16.36 42.26 -21.62
CA ALA A 15 -16.36 42.38 -20.15
C ALA A 15 -16.90 41.12 -19.42
N VAL A 16 -16.73 39.92 -19.99
CA VAL A 16 -17.12 38.67 -19.30
C VAL A 16 -16.06 37.58 -19.52
N LEU A 17 -14.83 37.80 -19.07
CA LEU A 17 -13.79 36.75 -19.09
C LEU A 17 -12.86 36.75 -17.86
N LEU A 18 -13.12 37.55 -16.82
CA LEU A 18 -12.21 37.66 -15.65
C LEU A 18 -12.72 37.04 -14.35
N ALA A 19 -13.80 36.24 -14.39
CA ALA A 19 -14.23 35.42 -13.25
C ALA A 19 -14.44 33.98 -13.74
N GLY A 20 -13.77 32.95 -13.24
CA GLY A 20 -12.78 32.89 -12.19
C GLY A 20 -12.09 31.53 -12.23
N CYS A 21 -10.77 31.54 -12.10
CA CYS A 21 -10.03 30.44 -11.51
C CYS A 21 -9.38 31.04 -10.27
N SER A 22 -10.09 30.99 -9.14
CA SER A 22 -9.41 31.08 -7.86
C SER A 22 -8.45 29.90 -7.81
N PRO A 23 -7.16 30.07 -7.47
CA PRO A 23 -6.34 28.91 -7.15
C PRO A 23 -7.07 28.14 -6.06
N SER A 24 -7.41 26.88 -6.34
CA SER A 24 -7.87 25.98 -5.31
C SER A 24 -6.81 26.02 -4.22
N SER A 25 -7.20 26.35 -2.99
CA SER A 25 -6.29 26.20 -1.86
C SER A 25 -5.76 24.78 -1.92
N ASP A 26 -4.45 24.62 -2.10
CA ASP A 26 -3.83 23.31 -1.99
C ASP A 26 -4.33 22.69 -0.69
N LEU A 27 -4.93 21.51 -0.79
CA LEU A 27 -5.25 20.72 0.39
C LEU A 27 -3.92 20.49 1.09
N THR A 28 -3.66 21.24 2.14
CA THR A 28 -2.63 20.90 3.12
C THR A 28 -3.04 19.58 3.73
N VAL A 29 -2.66 18.48 3.08
CA VAL A 29 -2.66 17.15 3.67
C VAL A 29 -1.61 17.22 4.76
N SER A 30 -2.08 17.54 5.96
CA SER A 30 -1.26 17.37 7.15
C SER A 30 -1.00 15.88 7.30
N GLY A 31 0.22 15.46 6.96
CA GLY A 31 0.64 14.06 7.01
C GLY A 31 0.97 13.58 8.43
N SER A 32 0.55 14.31 9.45
CA SER A 32 0.83 13.95 10.83
C SER A 32 -0.16 12.89 11.30
N VAL A 33 0.34 11.85 11.97
CA VAL A 33 -0.50 10.78 12.50
C VAL A 33 -1.53 11.32 13.51
N SER A 34 -1.26 12.45 14.16
CA SER A 34 -2.17 13.16 15.08
C SER A 34 -3.45 13.72 14.44
N ASP A 35 -3.48 13.84 13.11
CA ASP A 35 -4.67 14.34 12.39
C ASP A 35 -5.72 13.26 12.18
N TYR A 36 -5.36 11.98 12.38
CA TYR A 36 -6.29 10.88 12.27
C TYR A 36 -7.34 10.93 13.39
N LYS A 37 -8.62 11.07 13.01
CA LYS A 37 -9.78 11.10 13.92
C LYS A 37 -10.60 9.81 13.96
N GLY A 38 -10.18 8.78 13.22
CA GLY A 38 -10.84 7.48 13.23
C GLY A 38 -10.43 6.64 14.45
N SER A 39 -10.91 5.40 14.51
CA SER A 39 -10.65 4.47 15.61
C SER A 39 -9.52 3.47 15.35
N ALA A 40 -8.91 3.48 14.17
CA ALA A 40 -7.79 2.59 13.86
C ALA A 40 -6.50 3.00 14.59
N SER A 41 -5.64 2.01 14.85
CA SER A 41 -4.26 2.25 15.25
C SER A 41 -3.41 2.54 14.01
N ILE A 42 -2.63 3.62 14.08
CA ILE A 42 -1.76 4.05 12.98
C ILE A 42 -0.31 3.82 13.38
N THR A 43 0.39 3.01 12.59
CA THR A 43 1.83 2.76 12.66
C THR A 43 2.51 3.37 11.44
N GLN A 44 3.74 3.86 11.54
CA GLN A 44 4.44 4.49 10.42
C GLN A 44 5.91 4.05 10.35
N GLY A 45 6.38 3.70 9.15
CA GLY A 45 7.76 3.29 8.91
C GLY A 45 7.95 1.77 8.94
N LEU A 46 9.22 1.35 8.97
CA LEU A 46 9.60 -0.06 9.06
C LEU A 46 9.47 -0.53 10.50
N ALA A 47 8.96 -1.75 10.66
CA ALA A 47 9.00 -2.43 11.94
C ALA A 47 10.42 -2.85 12.31
N LYS A 48 10.67 -2.97 13.61
CA LYS A 48 11.89 -3.58 14.13
C LYS A 48 11.79 -5.08 13.93
N THR A 49 12.72 -5.68 13.20
CA THR A 49 12.77 -7.13 13.03
C THR A 49 12.97 -7.83 14.39
N VAL A 50 12.16 -8.85 14.64
CA VAL A 50 12.21 -9.73 15.81
C VAL A 50 12.55 -11.15 15.39
N GLU A 51 12.06 -11.58 14.22
CA GLU A 51 12.44 -12.84 13.57
C GLU A 51 12.81 -12.52 12.12
N GLU A 52 14.03 -12.89 11.69
CA GLU A 52 14.49 -12.58 10.33
C GLU A 52 13.72 -13.42 9.30
N ASN A 53 13.39 -14.67 9.64
CA ASN A 53 12.59 -15.54 8.78
C ASN A 53 11.92 -16.64 9.58
N LEU A 54 10.64 -16.89 9.34
CA LEU A 54 9.87 -17.93 10.04
C LEU A 54 10.30 -19.36 9.72
N PHE A 55 10.96 -19.58 8.58
CA PHE A 55 11.40 -20.90 8.14
C PHE A 55 12.64 -20.81 7.26
N GLU A 56 13.42 -21.88 7.25
CA GLU A 56 14.56 -22.03 6.35
C GLU A 56 14.15 -22.81 5.10
N CYS A 57 14.60 -22.32 3.95
CA CYS A 57 14.38 -22.94 2.66
C CYS A 57 15.75 -23.26 2.06
N ALA A 58 16.26 -24.46 2.34
CA ALA A 58 17.59 -24.87 1.92
C ALA A 58 17.70 -25.09 0.40
N ASN A 59 16.57 -25.42 -0.23
CA ASN A 59 16.44 -25.72 -1.65
C ASN A 59 15.46 -24.74 -2.31
N GLY A 60 15.53 -24.54 -3.62
CA GLY A 60 14.53 -23.76 -4.35
C GLY A 60 14.55 -22.25 -4.05
N ARG A 61 13.37 -21.62 -4.15
CA ARG A 61 13.19 -20.18 -3.90
C ARG A 61 12.04 -19.93 -2.94
N SER A 62 12.34 -19.30 -1.81
CA SER A 62 11.33 -18.76 -0.91
C SER A 62 11.51 -17.27 -0.68
N ARG A 63 10.41 -16.58 -0.35
CA ARG A 63 10.45 -15.20 0.13
C ARG A 63 10.79 -15.18 1.61
N VAL A 64 11.49 -14.15 2.06
CA VAL A 64 11.75 -13.95 3.48
C VAL A 64 10.44 -13.67 4.21
N ALA A 65 10.08 -14.55 5.13
CA ALA A 65 8.92 -14.45 5.99
C ALA A 65 9.32 -13.90 7.37
N GLY A 66 9.89 -12.70 7.38
CA GLY A 66 10.31 -12.03 8.62
C GLY A 66 9.13 -11.50 9.44
N ILE A 67 9.31 -11.44 10.75
CA ILE A 67 8.38 -10.83 11.70
C ILE A 67 9.06 -9.63 12.36
N GLY A 68 8.31 -8.55 12.50
CA GLY A 68 8.75 -7.40 13.27
C GLY A 68 7.70 -6.87 14.23
N GLU A 69 8.11 -5.88 15.01
CA GLU A 69 7.25 -5.12 15.90
C GLU A 69 7.33 -3.63 15.60
N ILE A 70 6.18 -2.95 15.70
CA ILE A 70 6.08 -1.50 15.53
C ILE A 70 5.08 -0.92 16.53
N ALA A 71 5.44 0.21 17.14
CA ALA A 71 4.53 0.95 18.00
C ALA A 71 3.61 1.85 17.16
N ASP A 72 2.34 1.90 17.52
CA ASP A 72 1.41 2.88 16.97
C ASP A 72 1.56 4.25 17.62
N ALA A 73 0.80 5.23 17.13
CA ALA A 73 0.77 6.60 17.63
C ALA A 73 0.45 6.74 19.12
N SER A 74 -0.19 5.73 19.72
CA SER A 74 -0.53 5.68 21.15
C SER A 74 0.49 4.89 21.98
N GLY A 75 1.54 4.36 21.35
CA GLY A 75 2.58 3.55 21.98
C GLY A 75 2.24 2.07 22.12
N LYS A 76 1.10 1.61 21.59
CA LYS A 76 0.76 0.18 21.60
C LYS A 76 1.60 -0.55 20.55
N VAL A 77 2.21 -1.67 20.94
CA VAL A 77 3.05 -2.50 20.08
C VAL A 77 2.21 -3.48 19.27
N TRP A 78 2.52 -3.58 17.98
CA TRP A 78 1.90 -4.48 17.02
C TRP A 78 2.94 -5.37 16.36
N THR A 79 2.68 -6.67 16.31
CA THR A 79 3.43 -7.61 15.49
C THR A 79 3.01 -7.48 14.03
N VAL A 80 3.96 -7.35 13.12
CA VAL A 80 3.71 -7.28 11.66
C VAL A 80 4.36 -8.46 10.93
N PRO A 81 3.68 -9.08 9.95
CA PRO A 81 2.34 -8.73 9.48
C PRO A 81 1.22 -9.04 10.49
N ALA A 82 1.36 -10.10 11.29
CA ALA A 82 0.50 -10.42 12.43
C ALA A 82 1.13 -11.51 13.31
N GLN A 83 0.67 -11.64 14.55
CA GLN A 83 0.95 -12.83 15.36
C GLN A 83 0.35 -14.07 14.69
N ASN A 84 1.11 -15.15 14.61
CA ASN A 84 0.69 -16.40 13.98
C ASN A 84 1.03 -17.61 14.88
N HIS A 85 0.51 -18.78 14.51
CA HIS A 85 0.78 -20.07 15.17
C HIS A 85 1.72 -20.94 14.32
N PHE A 86 2.67 -20.34 13.59
CA PHE A 86 3.52 -21.09 12.67
C PHE A 86 4.31 -22.21 13.37
N THR A 87 4.71 -22.04 14.63
CA THR A 87 5.44 -23.09 15.36
C THR A 87 4.56 -24.23 15.89
N THR A 88 3.27 -23.99 16.14
CA THR A 88 2.41 -24.96 16.86
C THR A 88 1.25 -25.51 16.03
N ALA A 89 0.80 -24.80 15.01
CA ALA A 89 -0.33 -25.24 14.19
C ALA A 89 0.08 -26.42 13.28
N PRO A 90 -0.83 -27.36 13.01
CA PRO A 90 -0.64 -28.35 11.95
C PRO A 90 -0.25 -27.68 10.64
N LYS A 91 0.70 -28.29 9.92
CA LYS A 91 1.11 -27.84 8.58
C LYS A 91 0.31 -28.65 7.57
N ALA A 92 -0.21 -27.99 6.53
CA ALA A 92 -0.76 -28.71 5.40
C ALA A 92 0.33 -29.55 4.75
N VAL A 93 -0.03 -30.74 4.25
CA VAL A 93 0.87 -31.52 3.40
C VAL A 93 1.00 -30.76 2.09
N ASP A 94 2.23 -30.49 1.69
CA ASP A 94 2.51 -29.84 0.43
C ASP A 94 2.93 -30.88 -0.61
N LEU A 95 2.16 -30.95 -1.68
CA LEU A 95 2.38 -31.88 -2.79
C LEU A 95 3.49 -31.39 -3.73
N TYR A 96 3.80 -30.08 -3.69
CA TYR A 96 4.93 -29.47 -4.38
C TYR A 96 5.55 -28.42 -3.46
N GLU A 97 6.70 -28.73 -2.85
CA GLU A 97 7.41 -27.86 -1.92
C GLU A 97 8.90 -27.87 -2.25
N GLU A 98 9.35 -26.86 -2.98
CA GLU A 98 10.73 -26.72 -3.41
C GLU A 98 11.70 -26.66 -2.22
N CYS A 99 11.31 -26.07 -1.08
CA CYS A 99 12.15 -25.98 0.10
C CYS A 99 12.45 -27.36 0.69
N ALA A 100 11.48 -28.27 0.65
CA ALA A 100 11.60 -29.67 1.07
C ALA A 100 12.11 -30.60 -0.04
N ASN A 101 12.43 -30.04 -1.22
CA ASN A 101 12.84 -30.77 -2.42
C ASN A 101 11.76 -31.77 -2.92
N ILE A 102 10.49 -31.40 -2.74
CA ILE A 102 9.32 -32.11 -3.27
C ILE A 102 8.93 -31.42 -4.58
N THR A 103 9.42 -31.95 -5.70
CA THR A 103 9.21 -31.35 -7.03
C THR A 103 8.77 -32.42 -8.04
N PRO A 104 7.53 -32.94 -7.95
CA PRO A 104 6.99 -33.90 -8.91
C PRO A 104 7.05 -33.35 -10.35
N GLU A 105 7.39 -34.19 -11.33
CA GLU A 105 7.40 -33.80 -12.75
C GLU A 105 6.01 -33.85 -13.36
N SER A 106 5.14 -34.69 -12.79
CA SER A 106 3.76 -34.87 -13.21
C SER A 106 2.86 -35.27 -12.04
N ILE A 107 1.54 -35.27 -12.28
CA ILE A 107 0.56 -35.76 -11.28
C ILE A 107 0.79 -37.23 -10.90
N ALA A 108 1.44 -38.03 -11.75
CA ALA A 108 1.73 -39.43 -11.45
C ALA A 108 2.76 -39.61 -10.31
N ASP A 109 3.53 -38.55 -10.00
CA ASP A 109 4.54 -38.54 -8.93
C ASP A 109 3.98 -37.99 -7.61
N VAL A 110 2.70 -37.60 -7.59
CA VAL A 110 2.03 -37.01 -6.43
C VAL A 110 1.32 -38.09 -5.62
N ASP A 111 1.60 -38.14 -4.32
CA ASP A 111 0.89 -39.01 -3.37
C ASP A 111 -0.41 -38.34 -2.89
N GLU A 112 -1.50 -38.56 -3.63
CA GLU A 112 -2.82 -37.98 -3.32
C GLU A 112 -3.40 -38.51 -2.00
N ASP A 113 -3.03 -39.73 -1.60
CA ASP A 113 -3.52 -40.36 -0.36
C ASP A 113 -2.91 -39.70 0.90
N SER A 114 -1.86 -38.88 0.73
CA SER A 114 -1.23 -38.12 1.82
C SER A 114 -1.98 -36.84 2.22
N VAL A 115 -3.01 -36.44 1.45
CA VAL A 115 -3.81 -35.24 1.72
C VAL A 115 -5.05 -35.59 2.58
N PRO A 116 -5.24 -34.96 3.76
CA PRO A 116 -6.41 -35.20 4.63
C PRO A 116 -7.77 -34.77 4.06
#